data_AF-A0A8J4Z1D3-F1
#
_entry.id   AF-A0A8J4Z1D3-F1
#
_cell.length_a   1.000
_cell.length_b   1.000
_cell.length_c   1.000
_cell.angle_alpha   90.00
_cell.angle_beta   90.00
_cell.angle_gamma   90.00
#
_symmetry.space_group_name_H-M   'P 1'
#
loop_
_entity.id
_entity.type
_entity.pdbx_description
1 polymer ?
#
loop_
_entity_poly.entity_id
_entity_poly.type
_entity_poly.pdbx_seq_one_letter_code
_entity_poly.pdbx_strand_id
1 'polypeptide(L)'
;MGSGRDGGKETTGGREDAVGPRNDRVLELMEARQQQMLGALNATTMDMLVHNDRVLELMEARQQQMLGALNATTTDMLVHNDRVLELMEARLQQMLGALNATTMDMLAQNDQVLEMMEARQQQVLGTLNATTTDMLARIEGLREEKREELATTAAVPGLEYPGTLVHNDTTPSLCSGNKILYGTVGSLAVVSDGAEYSDDLLCSWELNFPQESSVNLTWDYIHMESDGTCVYDWVKVLDTRDSQLVYGKKLCGSLNPSSLKLLNVTVHGTRRLLVSFHSDGYHQGRGFQMTYQAHSRPS
;
A
#
# COMPACT_ATOMS: atom_id res chain seq x y z
N MET A 1 155.98 28.65 -68.47
CA MET A 1 156.63 27.32 -68.54
C MET A 1 156.26 26.57 -67.28
N GLY A 2 155.77 25.34 -67.27
CA GLY A 2 155.46 24.30 -68.25
C GLY A 2 154.81 23.18 -67.40
N SER A 3 153.80 22.49 -67.94
CA SER A 3 153.88 21.05 -68.30
C SER A 3 153.96 20.11 -67.08
N GLY A 4 153.16 19.07 -66.88
CA GLY A 4 152.16 18.33 -67.67
C GLY A 4 151.42 17.37 -66.70
N ARG A 5 150.25 16.83 -67.06
CA ARG A 5 150.01 15.46 -67.59
C ARG A 5 150.48 14.34 -66.62
N ASP A 6 149.77 13.26 -66.31
CA ASP A 6 148.71 12.50 -67.01
C ASP A 6 148.17 11.37 -66.11
N GLY A 7 147.02 10.79 -66.48
CA GLY A 7 146.59 9.41 -66.19
C GLY A 7 145.84 9.18 -64.86
N GLY A 8 144.59 8.75 -64.78
CA GLY A 8 143.70 8.10 -65.76
C GLY A 8 143.46 6.63 -65.39
N LYS A 9 142.28 6.30 -64.82
CA LYS A 9 141.44 5.15 -65.22
C LYS A 9 140.10 5.09 -64.48
N GLU A 10 139.04 5.28 -65.25
CA GLU A 10 137.66 4.86 -64.97
C GLU A 10 137.51 3.34 -65.07
N THR A 11 136.53 2.80 -64.35
CA THR A 11 135.39 1.95 -64.83
C THR A 11 134.61 1.46 -63.61
N THR A 12 133.29 1.33 -63.51
CA THR A 12 132.10 1.64 -64.32
C THR A 12 130.89 1.21 -63.45
N GLY A 13 129.75 1.91 -63.57
CA GLY A 13 128.43 1.27 -63.56
C GLY A 13 127.56 1.42 -62.31
N GLY A 14 126.37 2.01 -62.51
CA GLY A 14 125.19 1.80 -61.67
C GLY A 14 124.63 3.04 -60.98
N ARG A 15 123.83 3.82 -61.71
CA ARG A 15 123.01 4.93 -61.19
C ARG A 15 121.55 4.50 -61.23
N GLU A 16 121.02 4.07 -60.09
CA GLU A 16 119.59 4.01 -59.79
C GLU A 16 119.36 4.63 -58.41
N ASP A 17 118.54 5.67 -58.42
CA ASP A 17 117.60 6.14 -57.40
C ASP A 17 118.05 6.43 -55.95
N ALA A 18 117.94 7.70 -55.56
CA ALA A 18 117.92 8.10 -54.16
C ALA A 18 116.93 9.27 -53.92
N VAL A 19 115.65 9.03 -54.24
CA VAL A 19 114.56 9.69 -53.49
C VAL A 19 114.43 8.89 -52.18
N GLY A 20 115.19 9.27 -51.16
CA GLY A 20 115.17 8.65 -49.84
C GLY A 20 115.77 9.61 -48.82
N PRO A 21 115.71 9.39 -47.50
CA PRO A 21 114.86 8.58 -46.63
C PRO A 21 113.86 9.47 -45.83
N ARG A 22 113.66 10.73 -46.29
CA ARG A 22 112.86 11.74 -45.58
C ARG A 22 111.36 11.64 -45.85
N ASN A 23 110.95 11.32 -47.09
CA ASN A 23 109.53 11.17 -47.42
C ASN A 23 108.93 9.91 -46.78
N ASP A 24 109.68 8.82 -46.69
CA ASP A 24 109.23 7.56 -46.08
C ASP A 24 108.98 7.70 -44.57
N ARG A 25 109.87 8.41 -43.85
CA ARG A 25 109.67 8.73 -42.42
C ARG A 25 108.45 9.61 -42.15
N VAL A 26 108.12 10.51 -43.09
CA VAL A 26 106.93 11.36 -42.97
C VAL A 26 105.66 10.54 -43.22
N LEU A 27 105.70 9.59 -44.17
CA LEU A 27 104.60 8.66 -44.42
C LEU A 27 104.34 7.73 -43.22
N GLU A 28 105.38 7.11 -42.65
CA GLU A 28 105.26 6.28 -41.44
C GLU A 28 104.70 7.07 -40.24
N LEU A 29 105.11 8.33 -40.08
CA LEU A 29 104.61 9.19 -39.00
C LEU A 29 103.13 9.59 -39.21
N MET A 30 102.72 9.82 -40.47
CA MET A 30 101.32 10.08 -40.81
C MET A 30 100.45 8.84 -40.61
N GLU A 31 100.92 7.65 -41.02
CA GLU A 31 100.23 6.38 -40.79
C GLU A 31 100.10 6.05 -39.30
N ALA A 32 101.16 6.25 -38.51
CA ALA A 32 101.11 6.08 -37.06
C ALA A 32 100.09 7.03 -36.40
N ARG A 33 100.03 8.30 -36.86
CA ARG A 33 99.04 9.27 -36.37
C ARG A 33 97.62 8.92 -36.79
N GLN A 34 97.42 8.39 -38.00
CA GLN A 34 96.11 7.91 -38.48
C GLN A 34 95.65 6.69 -37.67
N GLN A 35 96.53 5.72 -37.41
CA GLN A 35 96.24 4.56 -36.56
C GLN A 35 95.91 4.99 -35.12
N GLN A 36 96.65 5.96 -34.57
CA GLN A 36 96.36 6.51 -33.25
C GLN A 36 94.99 7.20 -33.20
N MET A 37 94.64 7.97 -34.24
CA MET A 37 93.34 8.64 -34.34
C MET A 37 92.20 7.62 -34.49
N LEU A 38 92.37 6.59 -35.32
CA LEU A 38 91.42 5.48 -35.46
C LEU A 38 91.25 4.71 -34.15
N GLY A 39 92.34 4.45 -33.42
CA GLY A 39 92.30 3.82 -32.11
C GLY A 39 91.54 4.65 -31.07
N ALA A 40 91.79 5.97 -31.04
CA ALA A 40 91.06 6.89 -30.16
C ALA A 40 89.57 6.96 -30.52
N LEU A 41 89.23 7.05 -31.81
CA LEU A 41 87.84 7.07 -32.29
C LEU A 41 87.09 5.76 -31.95
N ASN A 42 87.73 4.61 -32.16
CA ASN A 42 87.17 3.31 -31.78
C ASN A 42 86.95 3.20 -30.26
N ALA A 43 87.89 3.69 -29.46
CA ALA A 43 87.76 3.71 -28.00
C ALA A 43 86.59 4.59 -27.53
N THR A 44 86.45 5.80 -28.09
CA THR A 44 85.30 6.68 -27.80
C THR A 44 83.97 6.08 -28.24
N THR A 45 83.94 5.42 -29.40
CA THR A 45 82.73 4.74 -29.89
C THR A 45 82.34 3.59 -28.97
N MET A 46 83.30 2.80 -28.51
CA MET A 46 83.05 1.70 -27.58
C MET A 46 82.57 2.19 -26.22
N ASP A 47 83.15 3.26 -25.68
CA ASP A 47 82.71 3.88 -24.43
C ASP A 47 81.25 4.38 -24.52
N MET A 48 80.89 5.02 -25.65
CA MET A 48 79.51 5.43 -25.92
C MET A 48 78.54 4.23 -26.00
N LEU A 49 78.93 3.13 -26.65
CA LEU A 49 78.11 1.92 -26.73
C LEU A 49 77.88 1.31 -25.34
N VAL A 50 78.94 1.20 -24.53
CA VAL A 50 78.83 0.71 -23.14
C VAL A 50 77.96 1.63 -22.29
N HIS A 51 78.04 2.95 -22.50
CA HIS A 51 77.17 3.90 -21.81
C HIS A 51 75.70 3.72 -22.24
N ASN A 52 75.43 3.57 -23.53
CA ASN A 52 74.09 3.35 -24.06
C ASN A 52 73.46 2.04 -23.54
N ASP A 53 74.24 0.96 -23.49
CA ASP A 53 73.79 -0.33 -22.93
C ASP A 53 73.40 -0.18 -21.46
N ARG A 54 74.19 0.52 -20.64
CA ARG A 54 73.85 0.81 -19.24
C ARG A 54 72.58 1.64 -19.09
N VAL A 55 72.37 2.60 -19.99
CA VAL A 55 71.15 3.42 -19.99
C VAL A 55 69.93 2.59 -20.37
N LEU A 56 70.06 1.67 -21.34
CA LEU A 56 69.01 0.72 -21.72
C LEU A 56 68.64 -0.20 -20.54
N GLU A 57 69.63 -0.82 -19.89
CA GLU A 57 69.40 -1.65 -18.70
C GLU A 57 68.70 -0.88 -17.57
N LEU A 58 69.09 0.37 -17.32
CA LEU A 58 68.47 1.21 -16.30
C LEU A 58 67.03 1.59 -16.67
N MET A 59 66.75 1.86 -17.94
CA MET A 59 65.39 2.13 -18.41
C MET A 59 64.50 0.90 -18.26
N GLU A 60 64.98 -0.29 -18.64
CA GLU A 60 64.26 -1.56 -18.48
C GLU A 60 63.98 -1.87 -17.00
N ALA A 61 65.00 -1.73 -16.13
CA ALA A 61 64.84 -1.92 -14.69
C ALA A 61 63.78 -0.97 -14.11
N ARG A 62 63.77 0.30 -14.53
CA ARG A 62 62.76 1.28 -14.11
C ARG A 62 61.37 0.93 -14.62
N GLN A 63 61.25 0.42 -15.84
CA GLN A 63 59.98 0.01 -16.42
C GLN A 63 59.40 -1.21 -15.69
N GLN A 64 60.25 -2.21 -15.39
CA GLN A 64 59.88 -3.37 -14.59
C GLN A 64 59.46 -2.97 -13.16
N GLN A 65 60.17 -2.04 -12.53
CA GLN A 65 59.79 -1.53 -11.22
C GLN A 65 58.43 -0.83 -11.23
N MET A 66 58.16 -0.02 -12.25
CA MET A 66 56.86 0.65 -12.41
C MET A 66 55.72 -0.34 -12.63
N LEU A 67 55.93 -1.35 -13.49
CA LEU A 67 54.98 -2.43 -13.72
C LEU A 67 54.72 -3.24 -12.45
N GLY A 68 55.75 -3.55 -11.68
CA GLY A 68 55.63 -4.24 -10.39
C GLY A 68 54.80 -3.45 -9.38
N ALA A 69 55.06 -2.15 -9.25
CA ALA A 69 54.29 -1.26 -8.38
C ALA A 69 52.82 -1.15 -8.81
N LEU A 70 52.56 -1.03 -10.12
CA LEU A 70 51.20 -0.98 -10.67
C LEU A 70 50.45 -2.29 -10.44
N ASN A 71 51.08 -3.44 -10.68
CA ASN A 71 50.49 -4.75 -10.40
C ASN A 71 50.15 -4.91 -8.92
N ALA A 72 51.08 -4.56 -8.02
CA ALA A 72 50.84 -4.65 -6.58
C ALA A 72 49.66 -3.76 -6.13
N THR A 73 49.60 -2.53 -6.64
CA THR A 73 48.49 -1.60 -6.37
C THR A 73 47.16 -2.15 -6.89
N THR A 74 47.17 -2.74 -8.09
CA THR A 74 45.99 -3.36 -8.69
C THR A 74 45.52 -4.56 -7.87
N THR A 75 46.44 -5.41 -7.43
CA THR A 75 46.12 -6.55 -6.56
C THR A 75 45.53 -6.10 -5.23
N ASP A 76 46.10 -5.08 -4.59
CA ASP A 76 45.58 -4.54 -3.33
C ASP A 76 44.16 -3.98 -3.49
N MET A 77 43.91 -3.25 -4.58
CA MET A 77 42.56 -2.77 -4.93
C MET A 77 41.57 -3.91 -5.16
N LEU A 78 41.98 -4.97 -5.87
CA LEU A 78 41.13 -6.14 -6.10
C LEU A 78 40.79 -6.86 -4.79
N VAL A 79 41.77 -7.08 -3.92
CA VAL A 79 41.55 -7.69 -2.60
C VAL A 79 40.64 -6.80 -1.74
N HIS A 80 40.79 -5.47 -1.81
CA HIS A 80 39.90 -4.55 -1.12
C HIS A 80 38.46 -4.68 -1.64
N ASN A 81 38.26 -4.74 -2.96
CA ASN A 81 36.94 -4.91 -3.57
C ASN A 81 36.29 -6.24 -3.16
N ASP A 82 37.05 -7.33 -3.14
CA ASP A 82 36.56 -8.65 -2.70
C ASP A 82 36.08 -8.59 -1.24
N ARG A 83 36.84 -7.95 -0.35
CA ARG A 83 36.44 -7.74 1.05
C ARG A 83 35.16 -6.92 1.20
N VAL A 84 35.00 -5.89 0.36
CA VAL A 84 33.78 -5.07 0.37
C VAL A 84 32.58 -5.89 -0.09
N LEU A 85 32.75 -6.73 -1.13
CA LEU A 85 31.69 -7.63 -1.61
C LEU A 85 31.27 -8.64 -0.54
N GLU A 86 32.23 -9.29 0.12
CA GLU A 86 31.95 -10.21 1.24
C GLU A 86 31.18 -9.53 2.37
N LEU A 87 31.57 -8.30 2.74
CA LEU A 87 30.87 -7.54 3.78
C LEU A 87 29.44 -7.17 3.36
N MET A 88 29.24 -6.80 2.10
CA MET A 88 27.91 -6.51 1.57
C MET A 88 27.02 -7.76 1.57
N GLU A 89 27.55 -8.91 1.17
CA GLU A 89 26.83 -10.18 1.20
C GLU A 89 26.44 -10.59 2.63
N ALA A 90 27.38 -10.48 3.57
CA ALA A 90 27.11 -10.76 4.99
C ALA A 90 26.00 -9.85 5.56
N ARG A 91 26.03 -8.55 5.20
CA ARG A 91 24.97 -7.61 5.60
C ARG A 91 23.61 -7.93 4.97
N LEU A 92 23.59 -8.33 3.70
CA LEU A 92 22.36 -8.75 3.01
C LEU A 92 21.76 -9.99 3.68
N GLN A 93 22.57 -10.99 4.00
CA GLN A 93 22.13 -12.19 4.72
C GLN A 93 21.59 -11.86 6.11
N GLN A 94 22.24 -10.94 6.84
CA GLN A 94 21.77 -10.49 8.15
C GLN A 94 20.42 -9.78 8.05
N MET A 95 20.24 -8.86 7.09
CA MET A 95 18.96 -8.18 6.87
C MET A 95 17.86 -9.16 6.48
N LEU A 96 18.15 -10.12 5.60
CA LEU A 96 17.20 -11.14 5.20
C LEU A 96 16.78 -12.02 6.38
N GLY A 97 17.73 -12.42 7.24
CA GLY A 97 17.44 -13.16 8.46
C GLY A 97 16.54 -12.40 9.43
N ALA A 98 16.84 -11.11 9.65
CA ALA A 98 16.01 -10.24 10.49
C ALA A 98 14.60 -10.05 9.92
N LEU A 99 14.48 -9.87 8.60
CA LEU A 99 13.20 -9.75 7.90
C LEU A 99 12.37 -11.03 8.02
N ASN A 100 12.98 -12.19 7.81
CA ASN A 100 12.32 -13.48 7.96
C ASN A 100 11.83 -13.71 9.41
N ALA A 101 12.65 -13.39 10.41
CA ALA A 101 12.26 -13.50 11.81
C ALA A 101 11.09 -12.57 12.17
N THR A 102 11.14 -11.31 11.70
CA THR A 102 10.06 -10.34 11.91
C THR A 102 8.76 -10.80 11.24
N THR A 103 8.87 -11.37 10.03
CA THR A 103 7.72 -11.91 9.31
C THR A 103 7.10 -13.09 10.06
N MET A 104 7.92 -13.99 10.59
CA MET A 104 7.43 -15.13 11.38
C MET A 104 6.78 -14.69 12.69
N ASP A 105 7.32 -13.67 13.37
CA ASP A 105 6.70 -13.11 14.58
C ASP A 105 5.33 -12.47 14.28
N MET A 106 5.22 -11.68 13.19
CA MET A 106 3.94 -11.14 12.74
C MET A 106 2.93 -12.24 12.37
N LEU A 107 3.38 -13.31 11.70
CA LEU A 107 2.51 -14.45 11.38
C LEU A 107 2.02 -15.14 12.65
N ALA A 108 2.89 -15.38 13.63
CA ALA A 108 2.50 -15.96 14.90
C ALA A 108 1.50 -15.08 15.68
N GLN A 109 1.68 -13.74 15.65
CA GLN A 109 0.72 -12.82 16.23
C GLN A 109 -0.64 -12.88 15.52
N ASN A 110 -0.67 -12.99 14.19
CA ASN A 110 -1.91 -13.15 13.44
C ASN A 110 -2.64 -14.44 13.81
N ASP A 111 -1.92 -15.55 13.94
CA ASP A 111 -2.50 -16.84 14.36
C ASP A 111 -3.12 -16.75 15.76
N GLN A 112 -2.46 -16.06 16.70
CA GLN A 112 -3.02 -15.82 18.05
C GLN A 112 -4.30 -14.98 18.02
N VAL A 113 -4.36 -13.95 17.17
CA VAL A 113 -5.56 -13.14 16.99
C VAL A 113 -6.70 -13.98 16.39
N LEU A 114 -6.39 -14.84 15.42
CA LEU A 114 -7.36 -15.74 14.82
C LEU A 114 -7.96 -16.69 15.87
N GLU A 115 -7.12 -17.34 16.67
CA GLU A 115 -7.57 -18.23 17.76
C GLU A 115 -8.42 -17.50 18.80
N MET A 116 -8.01 -16.29 19.20
CA MET A 116 -8.82 -15.47 20.12
C MET A 116 -10.18 -15.10 19.51
N MET A 117 -10.22 -14.82 18.22
CA MET A 117 -11.46 -14.44 17.53
C MET A 117 -12.41 -15.66 17.41
N GLU A 118 -11.89 -16.84 17.09
CA GLU A 118 -12.65 -18.10 17.05
C GLU A 118 -13.21 -18.47 18.43
N ALA A 119 -12.38 -18.36 19.49
CA ALA A 119 -12.82 -18.62 20.86
C ALA A 119 -13.95 -17.67 21.28
N ARG A 120 -13.84 -16.36 20.94
CA ARG A 120 -14.91 -15.39 21.17
C ARG A 120 -16.17 -15.73 20.39
N GLN A 121 -16.03 -16.15 19.13
CA GLN A 121 -17.18 -16.53 18.30
C GLN A 121 -17.93 -17.73 18.91
N GLN A 122 -17.20 -18.75 19.37
CA GLN A 122 -17.79 -19.91 20.06
C GLN A 122 -18.47 -19.50 21.37
N GLN A 123 -17.88 -18.59 22.13
CA GLN A 123 -18.49 -18.06 23.35
C GLN A 123 -19.82 -17.34 23.06
N VAL A 124 -19.84 -16.44 22.05
CA VAL A 124 -21.05 -15.72 21.65
C VAL A 124 -22.15 -16.69 21.20
N LEU A 125 -21.80 -17.66 20.35
CA LEU A 125 -22.73 -18.70 19.92
C LEU A 125 -23.28 -19.51 21.11
N GLY A 126 -22.42 -19.87 22.07
CA GLY A 126 -22.83 -20.53 23.30
C GLY A 126 -23.85 -19.72 24.10
N THR A 127 -23.58 -18.42 24.29
CA THR A 127 -24.51 -17.54 25.00
C THR A 127 -25.84 -17.38 24.26
N LEU A 128 -25.81 -17.20 22.94
CA LEU A 128 -27.01 -17.05 22.12
C LEU A 128 -27.88 -18.31 22.17
N ASN A 129 -27.27 -19.49 22.08
CA ASN A 129 -27.97 -20.77 22.21
C ASN A 129 -28.61 -20.93 23.58
N ALA A 130 -27.90 -20.56 24.66
CA ALA A 130 -28.44 -20.62 26.02
C ALA A 130 -29.63 -19.66 26.19
N THR A 131 -29.49 -18.41 25.76
CA THR A 131 -30.57 -17.40 25.82
C THR A 131 -31.77 -17.81 24.96
N THR A 132 -31.53 -18.40 23.78
CA THR A 132 -32.61 -18.91 22.92
C THR A 132 -33.35 -20.06 23.60
N THR A 133 -32.63 -20.99 24.22
CA THR A 133 -33.23 -22.12 24.96
C THR A 133 -34.08 -21.62 26.13
N ASP A 134 -33.59 -20.64 26.90
CA ASP A 134 -34.33 -20.02 28.00
C ASP A 134 -35.61 -19.30 27.50
N MET A 135 -35.49 -18.50 26.42
CA MET A 135 -36.65 -17.84 25.83
C MET A 135 -37.69 -18.84 25.33
N LEU A 136 -37.26 -19.92 24.67
CA LEU A 136 -38.17 -20.97 24.20
C LEU A 136 -38.91 -21.62 25.38
N ALA A 137 -38.20 -21.97 26.46
CA ALA A 137 -38.81 -22.54 27.65
C ALA A 137 -39.84 -21.58 28.29
N ARG A 138 -39.55 -20.27 28.33
CA ARG A 138 -40.50 -19.26 28.82
C ARG A 138 -41.74 -19.14 27.93
N ILE A 139 -41.57 -19.18 26.61
CA ILE A 139 -42.68 -19.16 25.64
C ILE A 139 -43.56 -20.40 25.80
N GLU A 140 -42.96 -21.58 25.95
CA GLU A 140 -43.70 -22.82 26.19
C GLU A 140 -44.50 -22.75 27.51
N GLY A 141 -43.90 -22.22 28.58
CA GLY A 141 -44.60 -21.97 29.84
C GLY A 141 -45.81 -21.05 29.68
N LEU A 142 -45.63 -19.89 29.03
CA LEU A 142 -46.72 -18.95 28.75
C LEU A 142 -47.81 -19.56 27.85
N ARG A 143 -47.44 -20.45 26.92
CA ARG A 143 -48.39 -21.14 26.05
C ARG A 143 -49.26 -22.11 26.84
N GLU A 144 -48.70 -22.84 27.80
CA GLU A 144 -49.47 -23.75 28.65
C GLU A 144 -50.37 -22.97 29.63
N GLU A 145 -49.86 -21.89 30.24
CA GLU A 145 -50.68 -20.98 31.08
C GLU A 145 -51.87 -20.41 30.30
N LYS A 146 -51.62 -19.91 29.08
CA LYS A 146 -52.67 -19.40 28.20
C LYS A 146 -53.60 -20.51 27.69
N ARG A 147 -53.15 -21.76 27.58
CA ARG A 147 -54.01 -22.91 27.22
C ARG A 147 -55.02 -23.20 28.33
N GLU A 148 -54.62 -23.12 29.59
CA GLU A 148 -55.51 -23.26 30.74
C GLU A 148 -56.52 -22.10 30.84
N GLU A 149 -56.08 -20.88 30.53
CA GLU A 149 -56.94 -19.69 30.47
C GLU A 149 -57.96 -19.74 29.31
N LEU A 150 -57.56 -20.21 28.12
CA LEU A 150 -58.48 -20.44 26.99
C LEU A 150 -59.43 -21.61 27.20
N ALA A 151 -59.02 -22.65 27.94
CA ALA A 151 -59.89 -23.77 28.30
C ALA A 151 -61.03 -23.34 29.23
N THR A 152 -60.84 -22.26 30.00
CA THR A 152 -61.87 -21.67 30.87
C THR A 152 -62.75 -20.63 30.19
N THR A 153 -62.31 -20.03 29.06
CA THR A 153 -63.07 -19.00 28.30
C THR A 153 -63.87 -19.55 27.11
N ALA A 154 -63.81 -20.87 26.82
CA ALA A 154 -64.58 -21.51 25.74
C ALA A 154 -66.11 -21.62 25.98
N ALA A 155 -66.71 -20.67 26.71
CA ALA A 155 -68.14 -20.63 27.03
C ALA A 155 -68.85 -19.31 26.65
N VAL A 156 -68.32 -18.51 25.71
CA VAL A 156 -69.06 -17.36 25.15
C VAL A 156 -68.89 -17.27 23.63
N PRO A 157 -69.94 -17.53 22.82
CA PRO A 157 -69.92 -17.24 21.39
C PRO A 157 -70.35 -15.79 21.12
N GLY A 158 -69.53 -15.08 20.34
CA GLY A 158 -69.93 -13.89 19.59
C GLY A 158 -69.51 -12.56 20.21
N LEU A 159 -68.42 -11.98 19.71
CA LEU A 159 -68.23 -10.53 19.69
C LEU A 159 -67.58 -10.10 18.36
N GLU A 160 -68.40 -9.49 17.51
CA GLU A 160 -67.95 -8.54 16.49
C GLU A 160 -67.39 -7.30 17.21
N TYR A 161 -66.23 -6.79 16.78
CA TYR A 161 -65.73 -5.48 17.20
C TYR A 161 -65.87 -4.48 16.05
N PRO A 162 -66.87 -3.59 16.07
CA PRO A 162 -66.93 -2.43 15.21
C PRO A 162 -66.27 -1.24 15.92
N GLY A 163 -65.11 -0.79 15.44
CA GLY A 163 -64.49 0.44 15.93
C GLY A 163 -63.12 0.71 15.32
N THR A 164 -62.95 1.92 14.77
CA THR A 164 -61.67 2.46 14.29
C THR A 164 -60.68 2.56 15.45
N LEU A 165 -59.72 1.64 15.54
CA LEU A 165 -58.61 1.75 16.48
C LEU A 165 -57.68 2.86 15.99
N VAL A 166 -57.57 3.94 16.78
CA VAL A 166 -56.64 5.05 16.57
C VAL A 166 -55.43 4.85 17.47
N HIS A 167 -54.24 4.67 16.88
CA HIS A 167 -52.99 4.62 17.64
C HIS A 167 -52.21 5.93 17.46
N ASN A 168 -52.04 6.66 18.55
CA ASN A 168 -51.14 7.81 18.61
C ASN A 168 -49.90 7.38 19.42
N ASP A 169 -48.83 6.98 18.74
CA ASP A 169 -47.56 6.71 19.40
C ASP A 169 -46.66 7.93 19.27
N THR A 170 -46.78 8.82 20.25
CA THR A 170 -45.79 9.87 20.53
C THR A 170 -44.72 9.20 21.38
N THR A 171 -43.76 8.53 20.74
CA THR A 171 -42.63 7.97 21.49
C THR A 171 -41.84 9.13 22.08
N PRO A 172 -41.66 9.20 23.41
CA PRO A 172 -40.67 10.11 23.97
C PRO A 172 -39.30 9.73 23.41
N SER A 173 -38.38 10.70 23.41
CA SER A 173 -37.01 10.78 22.84
C SER A 173 -36.11 9.53 22.86
N LEU A 174 -36.53 8.40 23.43
CA LEU A 174 -35.82 7.14 23.63
C LEU A 174 -36.65 5.96 23.09
N CYS A 175 -36.92 5.92 21.78
CA CYS A 175 -37.51 4.73 21.19
C CYS A 175 -36.45 3.63 20.98
N SER A 176 -36.79 2.38 21.30
CA SER A 176 -35.94 1.21 21.04
C SER A 176 -36.81 0.00 20.71
N GLY A 177 -36.39 -0.76 19.70
CA GLY A 177 -37.02 -2.03 19.32
C GLY A 177 -38.23 -1.88 18.39
N ASN A 178 -38.97 -2.99 18.25
CA ASN A 178 -40.10 -3.11 17.34
C ASN A 178 -41.44 -3.02 18.08
N LYS A 179 -42.31 -2.10 17.66
CA LYS A 179 -43.68 -1.98 18.12
C LYS A 179 -44.64 -2.47 17.05
N ILE A 180 -45.58 -3.33 17.44
CA ILE A 180 -46.67 -3.78 16.56
C ILE A 180 -47.92 -2.98 16.86
N LEU A 181 -48.46 -2.28 15.87
CA LEU A 181 -49.65 -1.44 15.99
C LEU A 181 -50.81 -2.05 15.20
N TYR A 182 -51.96 -2.19 15.84
CA TYR A 182 -53.18 -2.72 15.22
C TYR A 182 -54.20 -1.61 15.05
N GLY A 183 -54.50 -1.21 13.82
CA GLY A 183 -55.50 -0.17 13.60
C GLY A 183 -55.47 0.38 12.19
N THR A 184 -56.58 0.98 11.78
CA THR A 184 -56.70 1.56 10.44
C THR A 184 -56.33 3.04 10.41
N VAL A 185 -56.16 3.69 11.57
CA VAL A 185 -55.75 5.10 11.64
C VAL A 185 -54.71 5.26 12.74
N GLY A 186 -53.70 6.09 12.51
CA GLY A 186 -52.77 6.44 13.55
C GLY A 186 -51.74 7.48 13.16
N SER A 187 -50.96 7.90 14.14
CA SER A 187 -49.84 8.81 14.00
C SER A 187 -48.60 8.19 14.62
N LEU A 188 -47.48 8.29 13.89
CA LEU A 188 -46.15 7.94 14.35
C LEU A 188 -45.35 9.23 14.46
N ALA A 189 -44.73 9.44 15.61
CA ALA A 189 -43.91 10.61 15.81
C ALA A 189 -42.70 10.27 16.67
N VAL A 190 -41.52 10.61 16.16
CA VAL A 190 -40.32 10.77 16.98
C VAL A 190 -40.30 12.24 17.36
N VAL A 191 -41.03 12.55 18.44
CA VAL A 191 -41.20 13.91 18.95
C VAL A 191 -40.47 14.02 20.28
N SER A 192 -39.89 15.19 20.46
CA SER A 192 -39.57 15.73 21.76
C SER A 192 -40.38 17.03 21.91
N ASP A 193 -40.92 17.27 23.11
CA ASP A 193 -41.74 18.45 23.48
C ASP A 193 -40.91 19.75 23.41
N GLY A 194 -40.47 20.13 22.20
CA GLY A 194 -39.60 21.27 21.94
C GLY A 194 -38.10 20.98 21.92
N ALA A 195 -37.65 19.73 22.04
CA ALA A 195 -36.22 19.35 21.93
C ALA A 195 -35.96 18.42 20.72
N GLU A 196 -34.71 17.99 20.58
CA GLU A 196 -34.24 17.11 19.51
C GLU A 196 -34.38 15.62 19.91
N TYR A 197 -34.36 14.69 18.94
CA TYR A 197 -34.30 13.24 19.23
C TYR A 197 -32.94 12.86 19.84
N SER A 198 -32.85 11.70 20.52
CA SER A 198 -31.59 11.18 21.04
C SER A 198 -30.69 10.59 19.94
N ASP A 199 -29.40 10.51 20.24
CA ASP A 199 -28.41 9.77 19.45
C ASP A 199 -28.69 8.26 19.46
N ASP A 200 -28.11 7.58 18.45
CA ASP A 200 -28.05 6.12 18.34
C ASP A 200 -29.40 5.39 18.49
N LEU A 201 -30.49 6.02 18.00
CA LEU A 201 -31.82 5.44 18.03
C LEU A 201 -31.99 4.41 16.92
N LEU A 202 -32.69 3.32 17.23
CA LEU A 202 -33.18 2.35 16.25
C LEU A 202 -34.59 1.92 16.61
N CYS A 203 -35.55 2.48 15.88
CA CYS A 203 -36.97 2.35 16.18
C CYS A 203 -37.70 1.72 14.99
N SER A 204 -38.59 0.77 15.24
CA SER A 204 -39.46 0.24 14.20
C SER A 204 -40.91 0.11 14.64
N TRP A 205 -41.82 0.38 13.71
CA TRP A 205 -43.26 0.22 13.88
C TRP A 205 -43.80 -0.66 12.75
N GLU A 206 -44.38 -1.80 13.12
CA GLU A 206 -45.14 -2.67 12.22
C GLU A 206 -46.62 -2.29 12.28
N LEU A 207 -47.13 -1.69 11.21
CA LEU A 207 -48.53 -1.30 11.06
C LEU A 207 -49.32 -2.48 10.49
N ASN A 208 -50.18 -3.08 11.32
CA ASN A 208 -50.98 -4.25 10.95
C ASN A 208 -52.44 -3.87 10.71
N PHE A 209 -52.90 -4.12 9.48
CA PHE A 209 -54.27 -3.88 9.05
C PHE A 209 -55.09 -5.19 9.02
N PRO A 210 -56.38 -5.16 9.40
CA PRO A 210 -57.22 -6.37 9.46
C PRO A 210 -57.36 -7.11 8.11
N GLN A 211 -57.26 -6.38 7.01
CA GLN A 211 -57.43 -6.88 5.65
C GLN A 211 -56.60 -6.04 4.66
N GLU A 212 -56.49 -6.51 3.41
CA GLU A 212 -55.84 -5.74 2.35
C GLU A 212 -56.51 -4.37 2.19
N SER A 213 -55.73 -3.32 2.42
CA SER A 213 -56.23 -1.96 2.51
C SER A 213 -55.43 -1.03 1.59
N SER A 214 -56.04 0.08 1.19
CA SER A 214 -55.33 1.21 0.60
C SER A 214 -54.94 2.16 1.72
N VAL A 215 -53.65 2.36 1.94
CA VAL A 215 -53.11 3.08 3.09
C VAL A 215 -52.55 4.42 2.63
N ASN A 216 -53.20 5.50 3.03
CA ASN A 216 -52.71 6.85 2.82
C ASN A 216 -51.66 7.16 3.88
N LEU A 217 -50.44 7.49 3.44
CA LEU A 217 -49.37 7.97 4.28
C LEU A 217 -49.22 9.47 4.06
N THR A 218 -49.18 10.24 5.15
CA THR A 218 -48.94 11.68 5.08
C THR A 218 -47.90 12.10 6.09
N TRP A 219 -47.10 13.10 5.71
CA TRP A 219 -46.01 13.64 6.53
C TRP A 219 -46.36 15.04 7.01
N ASP A 220 -46.38 15.21 8.33
CA ASP A 220 -46.61 16.52 8.95
C ASP A 220 -45.31 17.35 8.95
N TYR A 221 -44.19 16.71 9.35
CA TYR A 221 -42.87 17.29 9.22
C TYR A 221 -41.77 16.22 9.18
N ILE A 222 -40.64 16.58 8.57
CA ILE A 222 -39.37 15.85 8.62
C ILE A 222 -38.27 16.88 8.91
N HIS A 223 -37.51 16.64 9.98
CA HIS A 223 -36.39 17.46 10.42
C HIS A 223 -35.32 16.58 11.09
N MET A 224 -34.43 16.06 10.26
CA MET A 224 -33.29 15.21 10.65
C MET A 224 -31.99 15.76 10.04
N GLU A 225 -30.85 15.19 10.39
CA GLU A 225 -29.60 15.48 9.69
C GLU A 225 -29.77 15.29 8.16
N SER A 226 -29.18 16.21 7.40
CA SER A 226 -29.29 16.22 5.94
C SER A 226 -28.04 15.62 5.32
N ASP A 227 -28.20 14.51 4.62
CA ASP A 227 -27.16 13.89 3.79
C ASP A 227 -27.70 13.56 2.38
N GLY A 228 -26.84 13.55 1.37
CA GLY A 228 -27.23 13.28 -0.02
C GLY A 228 -27.83 11.89 -0.22
N THR A 229 -27.52 10.94 0.64
CA THR A 229 -27.98 9.55 0.62
C THR A 229 -28.74 9.12 1.88
N CYS A 230 -28.89 10.01 2.86
CA CYS A 230 -29.51 9.74 4.16
C CYS A 230 -28.88 8.52 4.86
N VAL A 231 -27.54 8.49 4.96
CA VAL A 231 -26.81 7.40 5.63
C VAL A 231 -26.76 7.54 7.15
N TYR A 232 -26.69 8.77 7.65
CA TYR A 232 -26.63 9.09 9.08
C TYR A 232 -28.02 8.96 9.69
N ASP A 233 -28.82 10.01 9.66
CA ASP A 233 -30.19 9.98 10.15
C ASP A 233 -31.19 9.69 9.03
N TRP A 234 -32.14 8.80 9.29
CA TRP A 234 -33.15 8.47 8.29
C TRP A 234 -34.43 7.88 8.86
N VAL A 235 -35.51 8.11 8.11
CA VAL A 235 -36.75 7.31 8.19
C VAL A 235 -36.97 6.59 6.87
N LYS A 236 -37.45 5.34 6.95
CA LYS A 236 -37.86 4.55 5.79
C LYS A 236 -39.20 3.88 6.05
N VAL A 237 -39.97 3.70 4.98
CA VAL A 237 -41.22 2.94 4.99
C VAL A 237 -41.13 1.84 3.96
N LEU A 238 -41.40 0.61 4.39
CA LEU A 238 -41.32 -0.59 3.59
C LEU A 238 -42.68 -1.28 3.55
N ASP A 239 -43.14 -1.65 2.35
CA ASP A 239 -44.28 -2.55 2.21
C ASP A 239 -43.80 -3.98 2.35
N THR A 240 -44.31 -4.69 3.36
CA THR A 240 -43.81 -6.04 3.67
C THR A 240 -44.28 -7.10 2.66
N ARG A 241 -45.24 -6.77 1.77
CA ARG A 241 -45.70 -7.69 0.72
C ARG A 241 -44.60 -8.03 -0.28
N ASP A 242 -43.84 -7.03 -0.70
CA ASP A 242 -42.79 -7.15 -1.72
C ASP A 242 -41.41 -6.71 -1.19
N SER A 243 -41.35 -6.30 0.07
CA SER A 243 -40.15 -5.76 0.73
C SER A 243 -39.57 -4.53 0.01
N GLN A 244 -40.40 -3.76 -0.68
CA GLN A 244 -39.99 -2.55 -1.38
C GLN A 244 -40.11 -1.32 -0.50
N LEU A 245 -39.20 -0.37 -0.71
CA LEU A 245 -39.31 0.96 -0.12
C LEU A 245 -40.44 1.72 -0.79
N VAL A 246 -41.42 2.17 -0.02
CA VAL A 246 -42.58 2.92 -0.51
C VAL A 246 -42.15 4.18 -1.27
N TYR A 247 -41.06 4.83 -0.83
CA TYR A 247 -40.51 6.03 -1.46
C TYR A 247 -39.31 5.75 -2.39
N GLY A 248 -38.93 4.49 -2.58
CA GLY A 248 -37.73 4.09 -3.32
C GLY A 248 -36.40 4.48 -2.67
N LYS A 249 -36.42 5.20 -1.54
CA LYS A 249 -35.24 5.68 -0.81
C LYS A 249 -35.54 5.93 0.67
N LYS A 250 -34.48 6.14 1.44
CA LYS A 250 -34.53 6.73 2.78
C LYS A 250 -34.87 8.23 2.70
N LEU A 251 -35.51 8.76 3.74
CA LEU A 251 -35.88 10.16 3.86
C LEU A 251 -35.12 10.80 5.03
N CYS A 252 -34.57 12.00 4.84
CA CYS A 252 -33.82 12.77 5.82
C CYS A 252 -33.82 14.27 5.48
N GLY A 253 -33.17 15.09 6.31
CA GLY A 253 -33.05 16.54 6.13
C GLY A 253 -34.20 17.36 6.70
N SER A 254 -34.28 18.63 6.29
CA SER A 254 -35.30 19.59 6.71
C SER A 254 -36.20 19.95 5.52
N LEU A 255 -37.37 19.32 5.44
CA LEU A 255 -38.26 19.44 4.28
C LEU A 255 -39.27 20.58 4.44
N ASN A 256 -39.39 21.42 3.43
CA ASN A 256 -40.43 22.45 3.39
C ASN A 256 -41.82 21.85 3.09
N PRO A 257 -42.92 22.59 3.32
CA PRO A 257 -44.28 22.08 3.11
C PRO A 257 -44.57 21.58 1.69
N SER A 258 -43.94 22.16 0.66
CA SER A 258 -44.12 21.71 -0.73
C SER A 258 -43.46 20.35 -0.97
N SER A 259 -42.24 20.16 -0.45
CA SER A 259 -41.52 18.90 -0.51
C SER A 259 -42.23 17.78 0.27
N LEU A 260 -42.79 18.09 1.44
CA LEU A 260 -43.56 17.14 2.25
C LEU A 260 -44.82 16.64 1.51
N LYS A 261 -45.55 17.54 0.84
CA LYS A 261 -46.73 17.16 0.06
C LYS A 261 -46.43 16.17 -1.06
N LEU A 262 -45.24 16.23 -1.65
CA LEU A 262 -44.80 15.26 -2.68
C LEU A 262 -44.53 13.87 -2.11
N LEU A 263 -44.35 13.75 -0.79
CA LEU A 263 -44.19 12.48 -0.09
C LEU A 263 -45.52 11.87 0.35
N ASN A 264 -46.66 12.54 0.14
CA ASN A 264 -47.94 11.92 0.45
C ASN A 264 -48.26 10.87 -0.61
N VAL A 265 -48.49 9.62 -0.18
CA VAL A 265 -48.64 8.47 -1.07
C VAL A 265 -49.70 7.51 -0.56
N THR A 266 -50.37 6.84 -1.48
CA THR A 266 -51.29 5.74 -1.16
C THR A 266 -50.64 4.41 -1.53
N VAL A 267 -50.44 3.54 -0.55
CA VAL A 267 -49.98 2.16 -0.77
C VAL A 267 -51.19 1.26 -0.92
N HIS A 268 -51.35 0.63 -2.08
CA HIS A 268 -52.56 -0.13 -2.40
C HIS A 268 -52.45 -1.62 -2.10
N GLY A 269 -53.45 -2.15 -1.40
CA GLY A 269 -53.67 -3.58 -1.19
C GLY A 269 -52.63 -4.21 -0.28
N THR A 270 -52.20 -3.50 0.76
CA THR A 270 -51.28 -4.00 1.78
C THR A 270 -52.00 -4.32 3.08
N ARG A 271 -51.53 -5.36 3.78
CA ARG A 271 -51.91 -5.68 5.17
C ARG A 271 -50.92 -5.14 6.18
N ARG A 272 -49.70 -4.80 5.75
CA ARG A 272 -48.56 -4.62 6.66
C ARG A 272 -47.51 -3.67 6.10
N LEU A 273 -47.27 -2.57 6.82
CA LEU A 273 -46.19 -1.63 6.54
C LEU A 273 -45.19 -1.63 7.70
N LEU A 274 -43.90 -1.54 7.38
CA LEU A 274 -42.83 -1.38 8.36
C LEU A 274 -42.24 0.03 8.23
N VAL A 275 -42.38 0.83 9.28
CA VAL A 275 -41.73 2.13 9.41
C VAL A 275 -40.50 1.95 10.29
N SER A 276 -39.35 2.48 9.88
CA SER A 276 -38.13 2.41 10.68
C SER A 276 -37.41 3.75 10.71
N PHE A 277 -36.89 4.10 11.87
CA PHE A 277 -36.12 5.30 12.13
C PHE A 277 -34.76 4.95 12.73
N HIS A 278 -33.74 5.69 12.33
CA HIS A 278 -32.37 5.56 12.79
C HIS A 278 -31.76 6.95 13.00
N SER A 279 -31.04 7.13 14.10
CA SER A 279 -30.13 8.26 14.30
C SER A 279 -28.71 7.78 14.58
N ASP A 280 -27.71 8.59 14.22
CA ASP A 280 -26.32 8.39 14.60
C ASP A 280 -25.93 9.21 15.85
N GLY A 281 -24.63 9.34 16.11
CA GLY A 281 -24.09 10.01 17.29
C GLY A 281 -24.21 11.55 17.31
N TYR A 282 -24.56 12.22 16.20
CA TYR A 282 -24.47 13.67 16.09
C TYR A 282 -25.62 14.30 15.27
N HIS A 283 -25.73 15.63 15.28
CA HIS A 283 -26.64 16.42 14.42
C HIS A 283 -28.14 16.11 14.55
N GLN A 284 -28.60 15.88 15.77
CA GLN A 284 -30.00 15.58 16.05
C GLN A 284 -30.91 16.73 15.65
N GLY A 285 -32.12 16.38 15.24
CA GLY A 285 -33.17 17.30 14.82
C GLY A 285 -34.47 17.07 15.57
N ARG A 286 -35.56 17.72 15.13
CA ARG A 286 -36.89 17.54 15.73
C ARG A 286 -37.57 16.21 15.36
N GLY A 287 -36.93 15.41 14.51
CA GLY A 287 -37.41 14.08 14.11
C GLY A 287 -38.42 14.16 12.97
N PHE A 288 -39.45 13.34 13.04
CA PHE A 288 -40.54 13.34 12.06
C PHE A 288 -41.87 13.08 12.74
N GLN A 289 -42.93 13.50 12.05
CA GLN A 289 -44.29 13.08 12.35
C GLN A 289 -44.99 12.69 11.06
N MET A 290 -45.61 11.53 11.08
CA MET A 290 -46.41 11.00 9.98
C MET A 290 -47.72 10.41 10.49
N THR A 291 -48.74 10.45 9.65
CA THR A 291 -50.00 9.76 9.90
C THR A 291 -50.28 8.73 8.82
N TYR A 292 -51.03 7.69 9.19
CA TYR A 292 -51.50 6.67 8.28
C TYR A 292 -53.01 6.49 8.40
N GLN A 293 -53.67 6.29 7.27
CA GLN A 293 -55.09 6.00 7.20
C GLN A 293 -55.34 4.88 6.17
N ALA A 294 -55.73 3.71 6.65
CA ALA A 294 -56.09 2.56 5.88
C ALA A 294 -57.60 2.56 5.57
N HIS A 295 -57.91 2.39 4.30
CA HIS A 295 -59.27 2.24 3.79
C HIS A 295 -59.42 0.83 3.22
N SER A 296 -60.51 0.15 3.61
CA SER A 296 -60.90 -1.09 2.96
C SER A 296 -61.10 -0.84 1.47
N ARG A 297 -60.54 -1.69 0.62
CA ARG A 297 -60.83 -1.66 -0.81
C ARG A 297 -62.34 -1.94 -0.99
N PRO A 298 -63.10 -1.11 -1.73
CA PRO A 298 -64.48 -1.46 -2.08
C PRO A 298 -64.44 -2.78 -2.86
N SER A 299 -65.26 -3.74 -2.43
CA SER A 299 -65.51 -5.01 -3.13
C SER A 299 -66.08 -4.78 -4.52
#